data_AF-A0A7Y4XV99-F1
#
_entry.id   AF-A0A7Y4XV99-F1
#
_cell.length_a   1.000
_cell.length_b   1.000
_cell.length_c   1.000
_cell.angle_alpha   90.00
_cell.angle_beta   90.00
_cell.angle_gamma   90.00
#
_symmetry.space_group_name_H-M   'P 1'
#
loop_
_entity.id
_entity.type
_entity.pdbx_description
1 polymer ?
#
loop_
_entity_poly.entity_id
_entity_poly.type
_entity_poly.pdbx_seq_one_letter_code
_entity_poly.pdbx_strand_id
1 'polypeptide(L)'
;MELAQKHTLKQMLAFLVVANTLLFLVMAYFHLLSTDPKSAVFIDFWGRFTVYSLWFIGFALYVKYISHTPVLRGLVLFIISINIPLFLFLAYVDKISNTPDMIVFVDFWGRITVYSLWFMCYEAYRKYLGTE
;
A
#
# COMPACT_ATOMS: atom_id res chain seq x y z
N MET A 1 -7.74 24.65 -16.27
CA MET A 1 -6.63 23.75 -16.64
C MET A 1 -7.01 23.00 -17.89
N GLU A 2 -6.24 23.17 -18.96
CA GLU A 2 -6.45 22.48 -20.23
C GLU A 2 -6.32 20.95 -20.05
N LEU A 3 -6.96 20.18 -20.93
CA LEU A 3 -6.98 18.72 -20.85
C LEU A 3 -5.56 18.11 -20.89
N ALA A 4 -4.67 18.68 -21.71
CA ALA A 4 -3.27 18.28 -21.81
C ALA A 4 -2.50 18.53 -20.51
N GLN A 5 -2.68 19.70 -19.89
CA GLN A 5 -2.06 20.03 -18.59
C GLN A 5 -2.51 19.06 -17.49
N LYS A 6 -3.78 18.62 -17.52
CA LYS A 6 -4.31 17.62 -16.57
C LYS A 6 -3.66 16.25 -16.76
N HIS A 7 -3.40 15.85 -18.00
CA HIS A 7 -2.76 14.57 -18.29
C HIS A 7 -1.29 14.56 -17.85
N THR A 8 -0.54 15.61 -18.18
CA THR A 8 0.86 15.76 -17.77
C THR A 8 0.99 15.80 -16.25
N LEU A 9 0.13 16.56 -15.55
CA LEU A 9 0.13 16.62 -14.10
C LEU A 9 -0.10 15.23 -13.48
N LYS A 10 -1.06 14.45 -14.01
CA LYS A 10 -1.32 13.08 -13.53
C LYS A 10 -0.11 12.17 -13.70
N GLN A 11 0.56 12.23 -14.85
CA GLN A 11 1.75 11.41 -15.11
C GLN A 11 2.91 11.81 -14.20
N MET A 12 3.13 13.10 -13.98
CA MET A 12 4.15 13.59 -13.05
C MET A 12 3.89 13.14 -11.61
N LEU A 13 2.63 13.26 -11.14
CA LEU A 13 2.26 12.82 -9.80
C LEU A 13 2.41 11.30 -9.63
N ALA A 14 2.00 10.52 -10.63
CA ALA A 14 2.17 9.07 -10.61
C ALA A 14 3.65 8.68 -10.60
N PHE A 15 4.47 9.31 -11.45
CA PHE A 15 5.92 9.11 -11.45
C PHE A 15 6.54 9.46 -10.11
N LEU A 16 6.15 10.59 -9.50
CA LEU A 16 6.63 11.01 -8.19
C LEU A 16 6.34 9.94 -7.13
N VAL A 17 5.11 9.42 -7.08
CA VAL A 17 4.73 8.38 -6.12
C VAL A 17 5.54 7.09 -6.35
N VAL A 18 5.64 6.63 -7.59
CA VAL A 18 6.35 5.38 -7.91
C VAL A 18 7.84 5.53 -7.63
N ALA A 19 8.48 6.61 -8.08
CA ALA A 19 9.89 6.89 -7.84
C ALA A 19 10.18 7.00 -6.33
N ASN A 20 9.32 7.72 -5.58
CA ASN A 20 9.47 7.85 -4.14
C ASN A 20 9.32 6.51 -3.41
N THR A 21 8.38 5.67 -3.85
CA THR A 21 8.19 4.31 -3.33
C THR A 21 9.40 3.44 -3.58
N LEU A 22 9.89 3.40 -4.83
CA LEU A 22 11.04 2.60 -5.20
C LEU A 22 12.28 3.06 -4.45
N LEU A 23 12.49 4.37 -4.33
CA LEU A 23 13.61 4.92 -3.57
C LEU A 23 13.55 4.49 -2.10
N PHE A 24 12.40 4.62 -1.45
CA PHE A 24 12.20 4.20 -0.07
C PHE A 24 12.49 2.71 0.12
N LEU A 25 11.92 1.85 -0.74
CA LEU A 25 12.11 0.40 -0.65
C LEU A 25 13.56 -0.02 -0.93
N VAL A 26 14.23 0.59 -1.90
CA VAL A 26 15.65 0.34 -2.20
C VAL A 26 16.53 0.76 -1.03
N MET A 27 16.29 1.95 -0.46
CA MET A 27 17.05 2.43 0.71
C MET A 27 16.81 1.52 1.93
N ALA A 28 15.58 1.06 2.15
CA ALA A 28 15.27 0.11 3.20
C ALA A 28 15.98 -1.24 2.96
N TYR A 29 15.96 -1.75 1.72
CA TYR A 29 16.51 -3.06 1.36
C TYR A 29 18.03 -3.12 1.51
N PHE A 30 18.72 -2.04 1.14
CA PHE A 30 20.18 -1.92 1.30
C PHE A 30 20.59 -1.38 2.69
N HIS A 31 19.66 -1.28 3.65
CA HIS A 31 19.91 -0.79 4.99
C HIS A 31 20.57 0.60 5.04
N LEU A 32 20.22 1.46 4.08
CA LEU A 32 20.74 2.83 3.94
C LEU A 32 19.91 3.85 4.74
N LEU A 33 18.82 3.42 5.38
CA LEU A 33 18.03 4.26 6.27
C LEU A 33 18.73 4.43 7.61
N SER A 34 18.80 5.66 8.10
CA SER A 34 19.44 5.94 9.38
C SER A 34 18.69 5.28 10.55
N THR A 35 19.44 4.76 11.51
CA THR A 35 18.91 4.13 12.73
C THR A 35 18.82 5.10 13.91
N ASP A 36 19.19 6.37 13.72
CA ASP A 36 19.12 7.36 14.78
C ASP A 36 17.65 7.70 15.14
N PRO A 37 17.34 7.95 16.43
CA PRO A 37 15.96 8.17 16.87
C PRO A 37 15.26 9.39 16.25
N LYS A 38 16.01 10.40 15.79
CA LYS A 38 15.42 11.59 15.15
C LYS A 38 14.99 11.28 13.72
N SER A 39 15.82 10.55 12.97
CA SER A 39 15.49 10.09 11.63
C SER A 39 14.37 9.05 11.61
N ALA A 40 14.19 8.27 12.69
CA ALA A 40 13.10 7.31 12.80
C ALA A 40 11.71 7.94 12.57
N VAL A 41 11.47 9.16 13.06
CA VAL A 41 10.20 9.88 12.85
C VAL A 41 10.02 10.25 11.37
N PHE A 42 11.10 10.67 10.70
CA PHE A 42 11.05 11.01 9.28
C PHE A 42 10.84 9.77 8.41
N ILE A 43 11.54 8.68 8.73
CA ILE A 43 11.40 7.38 8.05
C ILE A 43 9.98 6.84 8.22
N ASP A 44 9.41 6.93 9.42
CA ASP A 44 8.02 6.57 9.67
C ASP A 44 7.05 7.40 8.81
N PHE A 45 7.21 8.72 8.82
CA PHE A 45 6.40 9.62 7.99
C PHE A 45 6.52 9.29 6.49
N TRP A 46 7.73 9.07 6.00
CA TRP A 46 7.99 8.72 4.61
C TRP A 46 7.37 7.37 4.24
N GLY A 47 7.45 6.38 5.14
CA GLY A 47 6.77 5.10 5.00
C GLY A 47 5.25 5.25 4.88
N ARG A 48 4.62 6.05 5.77
CA ARG A 48 3.16 6.35 5.69
C ARG A 48 2.79 6.96 4.36
N PHE A 49 3.50 8.01 3.96
CA PHE A 49 3.24 8.70 2.71
C PHE A 49 3.30 7.75 1.51
N THR A 50 4.27 6.83 1.52
CA THR A 50 4.45 5.81 0.48
C THR A 50 3.28 4.83 0.45
N VAL A 51 2.92 4.23 1.59
CA VAL A 51 1.80 3.28 1.68
C VAL A 51 0.49 3.93 1.26
N TYR A 52 0.21 5.15 1.72
CA TYR A 52 -1.04 5.84 1.41
C TYR A 52 -1.13 6.16 -0.08
N SER A 53 -0.04 6.64 -0.67
CA SER A 53 0.01 6.95 -2.09
C SER A 53 -0.17 5.70 -2.95
N LEU A 54 0.47 4.58 -2.57
CA LEU A 54 0.27 3.29 -3.23
C LEU A 54 -1.17 2.80 -3.13
N TRP A 55 -1.79 2.92 -1.95
CA TRP A 55 -3.17 2.51 -1.75
C TRP A 55 -4.13 3.33 -2.62
N PHE A 56 -3.97 4.65 -2.69
CA PHE A 56 -4.79 5.50 -3.55
C PHE A 56 -4.66 5.14 -5.04
N ILE A 57 -3.44 4.89 -5.52
CA ILE A 57 -3.20 4.46 -6.90
C ILE A 57 -3.83 3.09 -7.14
N GLY A 58 -3.59 2.12 -6.24
CA GLY A 58 -4.14 0.78 -6.32
C GLY A 58 -5.66 0.78 -6.36
N PHE A 59 -6.30 1.59 -5.50
CA PHE A 59 -7.75 1.77 -5.48
C PHE A 59 -8.27 2.41 -6.77
N ALA A 60 -7.61 3.45 -7.28
CA ALA A 60 -8.01 4.09 -8.54
C ALA A 60 -7.91 3.12 -9.73
N LEU A 61 -6.86 2.31 -9.79
CA LEU A 61 -6.69 1.27 -10.80
C LEU A 61 -7.76 0.18 -10.66
N TYR A 62 -8.06 -0.23 -9.43
CA TYR A 62 -9.13 -1.17 -9.14
C TYR A 62 -10.48 -0.66 -9.66
N VAL A 63 -10.86 0.57 -9.32
CA VAL A 63 -12.12 1.17 -9.77
C VAL A 63 -12.18 1.22 -11.30
N LYS A 64 -11.11 1.69 -11.95
CA LYS A 64 -11.09 1.91 -13.40
C LYS A 64 -11.11 0.62 -14.22
N TYR A 65 -10.40 -0.42 -13.79
CA TYR A 65 -10.14 -1.60 -14.63
C TYR A 65 -10.69 -2.91 -14.07
N ILE A 66 -10.88 -3.02 -12.75
CA ILE A 66 -11.16 -4.29 -12.07
C ILE A 66 -12.60 -4.35 -11.58
N SER A 67 -13.13 -3.23 -11.06
CA SER A 67 -14.39 -3.20 -10.29
C SER A 67 -15.62 -3.72 -11.05
N HIS A 68 -15.64 -3.58 -12.37
CA HIS A 68 -16.73 -4.05 -13.23
C HIS A 68 -16.64 -5.53 -13.62
N THR A 69 -15.52 -6.20 -13.30
CA THR A 69 -15.31 -7.61 -13.65
C THR A 69 -15.39 -8.48 -12.39
N PRO A 70 -16.48 -9.24 -12.18
CA PRO A 70 -16.71 -9.95 -10.92
C PRO A 70 -15.62 -10.98 -10.60
N VAL A 71 -15.05 -11.64 -11.63
CA VAL A 71 -13.96 -12.61 -11.47
C VAL A 71 -12.68 -11.94 -10.95
N LEU A 72 -12.25 -10.84 -11.59
CA LEU A 72 -11.04 -10.12 -11.16
C LEU A 72 -11.22 -9.48 -9.79
N ARG A 73 -12.41 -8.95 -9.51
CA ARG A 73 -12.77 -8.46 -8.17
C ARG A 73 -12.64 -9.56 -7.11
N GLY A 74 -13.22 -10.74 -7.37
CA GLY A 74 -13.11 -11.88 -6.47
C GLY A 74 -11.67 -12.30 -6.21
N LEU A 75 -10.83 -12.29 -7.26
CA LEU A 75 -9.41 -12.60 -7.16
C LEU A 75 -8.64 -11.58 -6.29
N VAL A 76 -8.89 -10.27 -6.48
CA VAL A 76 -8.27 -9.23 -5.66
C VAL A 76 -8.68 -9.37 -4.20
N LEU A 77 -9.99 -9.57 -3.93
CA LEU A 77 -10.49 -9.78 -2.57
C LEU A 77 -9.88 -11.04 -1.93
N PHE A 78 -9.74 -12.12 -2.69
CA PHE A 78 -9.11 -13.35 -2.22
C PHE A 78 -7.64 -13.15 -1.83
N ILE A 79 -6.85 -12.48 -2.68
CA ILE A 79 -5.44 -12.16 -2.39
C ILE A 79 -5.33 -11.32 -1.11
N ILE A 80 -6.16 -10.28 -0.99
CA ILE A 80 -6.19 -9.42 0.20
C ILE A 80 -6.59 -10.23 1.45
N SER A 81 -7.60 -11.09 1.33
CA SER A 81 -8.10 -11.92 2.42
C SER A 81 -7.08 -12.94 2.92
N ILE A 82 -6.17 -13.40 2.06
CA ILE A 82 -5.05 -14.29 2.44
C ILE A 82 -3.87 -13.50 3.02
N ASN A 83 -3.62 -12.29 2.53
CA ASN A 83 -2.48 -11.49 2.98
C ASN A 83 -2.54 -11.21 4.50
N ILE A 84 -3.73 -10.86 5.01
CA ILE A 84 -3.93 -10.59 6.46
C ILE A 84 -3.55 -11.79 7.34
N PRO A 85 -4.18 -12.98 7.20
CA PRO A 85 -3.83 -14.14 8.02
C PRO A 85 -2.41 -14.62 7.77
N LEU A 86 -1.87 -14.48 6.55
CA LEU A 86 -0.47 -14.81 6.27
C LEU A 86 0.48 -13.91 7.07
N PHE A 87 0.28 -12.59 7.06
CA PHE A 87 1.09 -11.65 7.81
C PHE A 87 1.02 -11.92 9.32
N LEU A 88 -0.20 -12.13 9.85
CA LEU A 88 -0.39 -12.46 11.26
C LEU A 88 0.22 -13.82 11.64
N PHE A 89 0.13 -14.82 10.76
CA PHE A 89 0.75 -16.13 10.98
C PHE A 89 2.28 -16.01 11.00
N LEU A 90 2.87 -15.31 10.04
CA LEU A 90 4.31 -15.06 10.00
C LEU A 90 4.80 -14.31 11.25
N ALA A 91 4.01 -13.37 11.76
CA ALA A 91 4.27 -12.70 13.03
C ALA A 91 4.20 -13.69 14.20
N TYR A 92 3.18 -14.54 14.24
CA TYR A 92 2.95 -15.52 15.31
C TYR A 92 4.06 -16.58 15.40
N VAL A 93 4.62 -17.03 14.26
CA VAL A 93 5.70 -18.02 14.24
C VAL A 93 7.10 -17.40 14.32
N ASP A 94 7.22 -16.15 14.77
CA ASP A 94 8.47 -15.38 14.88
C ASP A 94 9.32 -15.38 13.59
N LYS A 95 8.66 -15.48 12.42
CA LYS A 95 9.31 -15.39 11.11
C LYS A 95 9.45 -13.94 10.64
N ILE A 96 8.90 -13.00 11.39
CA ILE A 96 9.07 -11.57 11.19
C ILE A 96 10.20 -11.07 12.10
N SER A 97 11.30 -10.63 11.49
CA SER A 97 12.42 -10.07 12.23
C SER A 97 12.06 -8.71 12.82
N ASN A 98 12.27 -8.54 14.13
CA ASN A 98 12.12 -7.27 14.85
C ASN A 98 13.45 -6.49 14.94
N THR A 99 14.43 -6.84 14.11
CA THR A 99 15.68 -6.10 14.07
C THR A 99 15.44 -4.68 13.54
N PRO A 100 16.21 -3.66 13.99
CA PRO A 100 15.97 -2.25 13.64
C PRO A 100 15.95 -1.98 12.13
N ASP A 101 16.64 -2.80 11.36
CA ASP A 101 16.76 -2.76 9.91
C ASP A 101 15.57 -3.39 9.18
N MET A 102 14.88 -4.36 9.79
CA MET A 102 13.73 -5.05 9.21
C MET A 102 12.40 -4.42 9.63
N ILE A 103 12.36 -3.71 10.77
CA ILE A 103 11.13 -3.15 11.34
C ILE A 103 10.38 -2.23 10.36
N VAL A 104 11.10 -1.53 9.49
CA VAL A 104 10.52 -0.64 8.48
C VAL A 104 9.69 -1.42 7.45
N PHE A 105 10.18 -2.59 7.02
CA PHE A 105 9.44 -3.47 6.10
C PHE A 105 8.22 -4.10 6.77
N VAL A 106 8.35 -4.48 8.03
CA VAL A 106 7.27 -5.06 8.82
C VAL A 106 6.15 -4.03 9.01
N ASP A 107 6.50 -2.80 9.37
CA ASP A 107 5.55 -1.70 9.52
C ASP A 107 4.90 -1.33 8.17
N PHE A 108 5.68 -1.28 7.08
CA PHE A 108 5.17 -1.05 5.73
C PHE A 108 4.14 -2.12 5.31
N TRP A 109 4.47 -3.39 5.50
CA TRP A 109 3.56 -4.50 5.18
C TRP A 109 2.32 -4.47 6.07
N GLY A 110 2.48 -4.30 7.38
CA GLY A 110 1.37 -4.19 8.33
C GLY A 110 0.37 -3.10 7.94
N ARG A 111 0.86 -1.94 7.50
CA ARG A 111 -0.01 -0.85 7.02
C ARG A 111 -0.76 -1.23 5.75
N ILE A 112 -0.07 -1.76 4.74
CA ILE A 112 -0.73 -2.23 3.50
C ILE A 112 -1.84 -3.23 3.84
N THR A 113 -1.59 -4.15 4.75
CA THR A 113 -2.55 -5.16 5.21
C THR A 113 -3.80 -4.52 5.83
N VAL A 114 -3.63 -3.53 6.73
CA VAL A 114 -4.75 -2.78 7.31
C VAL A 114 -5.55 -2.03 6.24
N TYR A 115 -4.88 -1.33 5.31
CA TYR A 115 -5.58 -0.60 4.25
C TYR A 115 -6.30 -1.52 3.26
N SER A 116 -5.79 -2.74 3.09
CA SER A 116 -6.46 -3.76 2.29
C SER A 116 -7.73 -4.28 2.99
N LEU A 117 -7.74 -4.37 4.32
CA LEU A 117 -8.95 -4.63 5.10
C LEU A 117 -9.98 -3.52 4.94
N TRP A 118 -9.56 -2.25 5.03
CA TRP A 118 -10.43 -1.09 4.75
C TRP A 118 -11.08 -1.17 3.37
N PHE A 119 -10.32 -1.61 2.36
CA PHE A 119 -10.83 -1.84 1.01
C PHE A 119 -11.90 -2.93 0.96
N MET A 120 -11.71 -4.05 1.67
CA MET A 120 -12.74 -5.11 1.76
C MET A 120 -14.01 -4.62 2.44
N CYS A 121 -13.88 -3.85 3.52
CA CYS A 121 -15.02 -3.22 4.19
C CYS A 121 -15.77 -2.27 3.25
N TYR A 122 -15.05 -1.48 2.45
CA TYR A 122 -15.65 -0.61 1.44
C TYR A 122 -16.44 -1.42 0.40
N GLU A 123 -15.88 -2.49 -0.17
CA GLU A 123 -16.57 -3.32 -1.15
C GLU A 123 -17.80 -4.02 -0.58
N ALA A 124 -17.70 -4.55 0.64
CA ALA A 124 -18.83 -5.15 1.34
C ALA A 124 -19.96 -4.12 1.60
N TYR A 125 -19.59 -2.90 2.03
CA TYR A 125 -20.54 -1.83 2.29
C TYR A 125 -21.19 -1.30 1.00
N ARG A 126 -20.43 -1.15 -0.08
CA ARG A 126 -20.94 -0.76 -1.40
C ARG A 126 -22.01 -1.74 -1.90
N LYS A 127 -21.76 -3.04 -1.74
CA LYS A 127 -22.71 -4.11 -2.07
C LYS A 127 -23.98 -4.02 -1.21
N TYR A 128 -23.85 -3.72 0.08
CA TYR A 128 -24.98 -3.53 0.98
C TYR A 128 -25.85 -2.32 0.60
N LEU A 129 -25.24 -1.23 0.12
CA LEU A 129 -25.95 -0.04 -0.33
C LEU A 129 -26.66 -0.18 -1.68
N GLY A 130 -26.54 -1.32 -2.37
CA GLY A 130 -27.18 -1.53 -3.68
C GLY A 130 -26.65 -0.60 -4.77
N THR A 131 -25.42 -0.11 -4.65
CA THR A 131 -24.73 0.70 -5.69
C THR A 131 -23.96 -0.18 -6.70
N GLU A 132 -24.46 -1.40 -6.90
CA GLU A 132 -24.08 -2.32 -7.99
C GLU A 132 -25.00 -2.14 -9.19
#